data_AF-A0A8H4UVL8-F1
#
_entry.id   AF-A0A8H4UVL8-F1
#
_cell.length_a   1.000
_cell.length_b   1.000
_cell.length_c   1.000
_cell.angle_alpha   90.00
_cell.angle_beta   90.00
_cell.angle_gamma   90.00
#
_symmetry.space_group_name_H-M   'P 1'
#
loop_
_entity.id
_entity.type
_entity.pdbx_description
1 polymer ?
#
loop_
_entity_poly.entity_id
_entity_poly.type
_entity_poly.pdbx_seq_one_letter_code
_entity_poly.pdbx_strand_id
1 'polypeptide(L)'
;PNKPAQNLVQTTYNGSKSNRKTYQAVANQAAKNSYRPDIRSAAVERASAVKRSNKPVKPDHEHKLRGNKAKKAAAAAAASEEN
;
A
#
# COMPACT_ATOMS: atom_id res chain seq x y z
N PRO A 1 -36.42 1.91 20.53
CA PRO A 1 -36.34 0.87 19.47
C PRO A 1 -34.90 0.68 18.97
N ASN A 2 -34.29 -0.46 19.31
CA ASN A 2 -32.98 -0.83 18.81
C ASN A 2 -33.08 -1.24 17.33
N LYS A 3 -32.50 -0.43 16.43
CA LYS A 3 -32.50 -0.66 14.98
C LYS A 3 -31.09 -1.04 14.51
N PRO A 4 -30.65 -2.29 14.68
CA PRO A 4 -29.26 -2.68 14.43
C PRO A 4 -28.79 -2.39 13.00
N ALA A 5 -29.68 -2.52 12.01
CA ALA A 5 -29.37 -2.22 10.61
C ALA A 5 -29.01 -0.73 10.34
N GLN A 6 -29.44 0.18 11.21
CA GLN A 6 -29.23 1.63 11.05
C GLN A 6 -28.13 2.18 11.97
N ASN A 7 -27.47 1.33 12.76
CA ASN A 7 -26.47 1.76 13.75
C ASN A 7 -25.11 2.12 13.12
N LEU A 8 -24.87 1.74 11.86
CA LEU A 8 -23.59 1.94 11.19
C LEU A 8 -23.72 2.92 10.01
N VAL A 9 -22.83 3.92 10.00
CA VAL A 9 -22.66 4.83 8.87
C VAL A 9 -21.34 4.49 8.18
N GLN A 10 -21.40 4.13 6.91
CA GLN A 10 -20.22 3.81 6.10
C GLN A 10 -19.94 4.94 5.11
N THR A 11 -18.69 5.39 5.06
CA THR A 11 -18.23 6.40 4.08
C THR A 11 -17.10 5.80 3.24
N THR A 12 -17.24 5.88 1.92
CA THR A 12 -16.24 5.34 0.98
C THR A 12 -15.38 6.47 0.41
N TYR A 13 -14.07 6.25 0.35
CA TYR A 13 -13.12 7.19 -0.23
C TYR A 13 -12.59 6.65 -1.56
N ASN A 14 -12.86 7.38 -2.65
CA ASN A 14 -12.42 6.99 -4.00
C ASN A 14 -10.88 6.89 -4.11
N GLY A 15 -10.41 5.95 -4.93
CA GLY A 15 -9.01 5.74 -5.29
C GLY A 15 -8.34 6.96 -5.92
N SER A 16 -9.08 7.78 -6.67
CA SER A 16 -8.60 9.00 -7.32
C SER A 16 -8.23 10.13 -6.34
N LYS A 17 -8.79 10.13 -5.12
CA LYS A 17 -8.42 11.13 -4.11
C LYS A 17 -6.98 10.93 -3.67
N SER A 18 -6.25 12.04 -3.52
CA SER A 18 -4.88 12.01 -3.01
C SER A 18 -4.81 11.40 -1.60
N ASN A 19 -3.68 10.74 -1.31
CA ASN A 19 -3.47 10.07 -0.03
C ASN A 19 -3.63 11.04 1.15
N ARG A 20 -3.06 12.24 1.03
CA ARG A 20 -3.15 13.27 2.07
C ARG A 20 -4.60 13.64 2.40
N LYS A 21 -5.43 13.85 1.38
CA LYS A 21 -6.85 14.21 1.58
C LYS A 21 -7.64 13.06 2.18
N THR A 22 -7.32 11.81 1.80
CA THR A 22 -7.94 10.62 2.40
C THR A 22 -7.60 10.49 3.88
N TYR A 23 -6.33 10.60 4.25
CA TYR A 23 -5.90 10.50 5.65
C TYR A 23 -6.45 11.64 6.51
N GLN A 24 -6.48 12.86 5.98
CA GLN A 24 -7.10 14.00 6.65
C GLN A 24 -8.60 13.76 6.91
N ALA A 25 -9.32 13.22 5.93
CA ALA A 25 -10.74 12.91 6.06
C ALA A 25 -10.98 11.81 7.11
N VAL A 26 -10.19 10.74 7.10
CA VAL A 26 -10.26 9.65 8.11
C VAL A 26 -9.96 10.17 9.51
N ALA A 27 -8.91 10.98 9.65
CA ALA A 27 -8.53 11.54 10.94
C ALA A 27 -9.63 12.45 11.50
N ASN A 28 -10.24 13.27 10.63
CA ASN A 28 -11.39 14.09 11.00
C ASN A 28 -12.60 13.22 11.35
N GLN A 29 -12.90 12.17 10.60
CA GLN A 29 -14.02 11.28 10.92
C GLN A 29 -13.86 10.60 12.29
N ALA A 30 -12.64 10.20 12.65
CA ALA A 30 -12.35 9.53 13.91
C ALA A 30 -12.45 10.47 15.13
N ALA A 31 -11.88 11.68 15.03
CA ALA A 31 -11.66 12.54 16.19
C ALA A 31 -12.43 13.87 16.17
N LYS A 32 -12.93 14.31 15.02
CA LYS A 32 -13.71 15.55 14.96
C LYS A 32 -15.08 15.31 15.61
N ASN A 33 -15.65 16.36 16.20
CA ASN A 33 -16.95 16.33 16.88
C ASN A 33 -17.01 15.37 18.08
N SER A 34 -15.90 15.19 18.79
CA SER A 34 -15.83 14.44 20.05
C SER A 34 -16.27 12.97 19.96
N TYR A 35 -16.14 12.33 18.78
CA TYR A 35 -16.49 10.92 18.63
C TYR A 35 -15.53 9.99 19.39
N ARG A 36 -14.33 9.72 18.83
CA ARG A 36 -13.31 8.87 19.45
C ARG A 36 -11.89 9.37 19.13
N PRO A 37 -11.36 10.33 19.90
CA PRO A 37 -10.04 10.90 19.61
C PRO A 37 -8.89 9.91 19.79
N ASP A 38 -9.08 8.88 20.63
CA ASP A 38 -8.13 7.80 20.92
C ASP A 38 -7.80 6.94 19.69
N ILE A 39 -8.79 6.64 18.84
CA ILE A 39 -8.59 5.78 17.67
C ILE A 39 -7.98 6.52 16.47
N ARG A 40 -7.72 7.82 16.58
CA ARG A 40 -7.30 8.68 15.46
C ARG A 40 -6.03 8.18 14.79
N SER A 41 -4.98 7.88 15.56
CA SER A 41 -3.70 7.40 15.04
C SER A 41 -3.87 6.05 14.33
N ALA A 42 -4.47 5.08 15.04
CA ALA A 42 -4.71 3.73 14.52
C ALA A 42 -5.58 3.73 13.25
N ALA A 43 -6.55 4.63 13.14
CA ALA A 43 -7.37 4.78 11.94
C ALA A 43 -6.55 5.28 10.73
N VAL A 44 -5.65 6.25 10.94
CA VAL A 44 -4.76 6.76 9.88
C VAL A 44 -3.75 5.71 9.45
N GLU A 45 -3.16 4.98 10.41
CA GLU A 45 -2.23 3.87 10.12
C GLU A 45 -2.89 2.78 9.27
N ARG A 46 -4.09 2.33 9.67
CA ARG A 46 -4.86 1.35 8.90
C ARG A 46 -5.18 1.86 7.48
N ALA A 47 -5.62 3.11 7.35
CA ALA A 47 -5.92 3.69 6.04
C ALA A 47 -4.67 3.74 5.15
N SER A 48 -3.50 4.00 5.73
CA SER A 48 -2.22 4.01 5.01
C SER A 48 -1.81 2.61 4.54
N ALA A 49 -2.01 1.58 5.37
CA ALA A 49 -1.73 0.19 5.04
C ALA A 49 -2.62 -0.29 3.89
N VAL A 50 -3.93 -0.01 3.94
CA VAL A 50 -4.88 -0.38 2.86
C VAL A 50 -4.55 0.34 1.56
N LYS A 51 -4.21 1.64 1.61
CA LYS A 51 -3.77 2.37 0.41
C LYS A 51 -2.47 1.80 -0.15
N ARG A 52 -1.56 1.29 0.70
CA ARG A 52 -0.32 0.64 0.26
C ARG A 52 -0.60 -0.73 -0.35
N SER A 53 -1.50 -1.52 0.21
CA SER A 53 -1.88 -2.84 -0.33
C SER A 53 -2.61 -2.75 -1.67
N ASN A 54 -3.38 -1.68 -1.89
CA ASN A 54 -4.10 -1.47 -3.16
C ASN A 54 -3.19 -1.02 -4.31
N LYS A 55 -1.91 -0.69 -4.05
CA LYS A 55 -0.99 -0.35 -5.12
C LYS A 55 -0.55 -1.61 -5.84
N PRO A 56 -0.42 -1.59 -7.17
CA PRO A 56 0.18 -2.70 -7.89
C PRO A 56 1.60 -2.93 -7.33
N VAL A 57 1.94 -4.19 -7.11
CA VAL A 57 3.28 -4.59 -6.71
C VAL A 57 4.24 -4.11 -7.79
N LYS A 58 5.32 -3.43 -7.38
CA LYS A 58 6.34 -2.99 -8.34
C LYS A 58 6.95 -4.24 -8.98
N PRO A 59 7.04 -4.33 -10.32
CA PRO A 59 7.71 -5.45 -10.94
C PRO A 59 9.15 -5.53 -10.42
N ASP A 60 9.66 -6.75 -10.32
CA ASP A 60 11.04 -6.97 -9.94
C ASP A 60 11.95 -6.19 -10.89
N HIS A 61 12.92 -5.51 -10.30
CA HIS A 61 13.88 -4.75 -11.08
C HIS A 61 14.71 -5.74 -11.90
N GLU A 62 15.02 -5.39 -13.15
CA GLU A 62 15.96 -6.16 -13.95
C GLU A 62 17.28 -6.27 -13.19
N HIS A 63 17.60 -7.50 -12.75
CA HIS A 63 18.80 -7.76 -11.98
C HIS A 63 20.01 -7.74 -12.92
N LYS A 64 20.54 -6.54 -13.18
CA LYS A 64 21.80 -6.38 -13.91
C LYS A 64 22.92 -7.01 -13.08
N LEU A 65 23.44 -8.15 -13.55
CA LEU A 65 24.63 -8.77 -12.96
C LEU A 65 25.78 -7.75 -13.05
N ARG A 66 26.41 -7.41 -11.92
CA ARG A 66 27.54 -6.48 -11.87
C ARG A 66 28.83 -7.23 -11.56
N GLY A 67 29.94 -6.73 -12.09
CA GLY A 67 31.29 -7.22 -11.78
C GLY A 67 31.48 -8.71 -12.09
N ASN A 68 32.05 -9.45 -11.14
CA ASN A 68 32.44 -10.84 -11.32
C ASN A 68 31.25 -11.78 -11.62
N LYS A 69 30.03 -11.45 -11.18
CA LYS A 69 28.82 -12.21 -11.53
C LYS A 69 28.47 -12.09 -13.02
N ALA A 70 28.75 -10.96 -13.65
CA ALA A 70 28.55 -10.77 -15.09
C ALA A 70 29.59 -11.57 -15.89
N LYS A 71 30.86 -11.54 -15.47
CA LYS A 71 31.95 -12.32 -16.09
C LYS A 71 31.68 -13.83 -16.02
N LYS A 72 31.17 -14.32 -14.89
CA LYS A 72 30.84 -15.74 -14.71
C LYS A 72 29.63 -16.17 -15.56
N ALA A 73 28.62 -15.31 -15.71
CA ALA A 73 27.47 -15.60 -16.57
C ALA A 73 27.84 -15.59 -18.07
N ALA A 74 28.72 -14.68 -18.50
CA ALA A 74 29.23 -14.66 -19.88
C ALA A 74 30.06 -15.90 -20.22
N ALA A 75 30.91 -16.36 -19.29
CA ALA A 75 31.68 -17.60 -19.46
C ALA A 75 30.78 -18.84 -19.50
N ALA A 76 29.70 -18.88 -18.72
CA ALA A 76 28.73 -19.97 -18.76
C ALA A 76 27.87 -19.98 -20.04
N ALA A 77 27.53 -18.80 -20.57
CA ALA A 77 26.79 -18.68 -21.84
C ALA A 77 27.65 -19.09 -23.05
N ALA A 78 28.92 -18.69 -23.08
CA ALA A 78 29.85 -19.10 -24.15
C ALA A 78 30.12 -20.62 -24.16
N ALA A 79 30.13 -21.26 -22.99
CA ALA A 79 30.33 -22.71 -22.88
C ALA A 79 29.10 -23.56 -23.27
N SER A 80 27.90 -22.96 -23.33
CA SER A 80 26.67 -23.65 -23.75
C SER A 80 26.36 -23.54 -25.25
N GLU A 81 27.11 -22.70 -25.99
CA GLU A 81 26.91 -22.45 -27.42
C GLU A 81 27.90 -23.25 -28.30
N GLU A 82 28.81 -23.99 -27.66
CA GLU A 82 29.88 -24.78 -28.30
C GLU A 82 29.69 -26.30 -28.17
N ASN A 83 28.50 -26.76 -27.74
CA ASN A 83 28.07 -28.18 -27.76
C ASN A 83 26.78 -28.36 -28.56
#